data_AF-A0A6L7QJY4-F1
#
_entry.id   AF-A0A6L7QJY4-F1
#
_cell.length_a   1.000
_cell.length_b   1.000
_cell.length_c   1.000
_cell.angle_alpha   90.00
_cell.angle_beta   90.00
_cell.angle_gamma   90.00
#
_symmetry.space_group_name_H-M   'P 1'
#
loop_
_entity.id
_entity.type
_entity.pdbx_description
1 polymer ?
#
loop_
_entity_poly.entity_id
_entity_poly.type
_entity_poly.pdbx_seq_one_letter_code
_entity_poly.pdbx_strand_id
1 'polypeptide(L)'
;MSNFLRINLRSQLLAQDEGGHAIWQVQTSTQEWAADQTALLLCDVWNGHWCRGAVERLEAMIERMDAVVKTVRAAGGQIVHAPSDTMDFYANAPARQRALAAPQVAPPPDAERPDPPLPVDASDHGSDTGETETYKAWDRQHPGIGIDQERDIISDKGTEVYSYLQHQGIAHLLIMGVHTNMCVLHRTFAIKQMVRWGVDVALIRDLTDAMYNPAMPPYVSHDAGTGLVVEFIEKFWCPSVESKDMI
;
A
#
# COMPACT_ATOMS: atom_id res chain seq x y z
N MET A 1 9.58 -26.90 1.64
CA MET A 1 10.44 -26.08 0.77
C MET A 1 9.79 -24.71 0.74
N SER A 2 10.43 -23.68 1.28
CA SER A 2 9.88 -22.33 1.22
C SER A 2 9.99 -21.82 -0.21
N ASN A 3 8.88 -21.35 -0.77
CA ASN A 3 8.90 -20.64 -2.04
C ASN A 3 9.44 -19.24 -1.81
N PHE A 4 10.03 -18.63 -2.84
CA PHE A 4 10.57 -17.28 -2.77
C PHE A 4 9.87 -16.37 -3.78
N LEU A 5 9.65 -15.12 -3.37
CA LEU A 5 9.26 -14.03 -4.24
C LEU A 5 10.54 -13.28 -4.63
N ARG A 6 10.89 -13.33 -5.92
CA ARG A 6 12.02 -12.58 -6.45
C ARG A 6 11.55 -11.19 -6.86
N ILE A 7 12.00 -10.17 -6.17
CA ILE A 7 11.53 -8.80 -6.35
C ILE A 7 12.68 -7.85 -6.71
N ASN A 8 12.39 -6.86 -7.55
CA ASN A 8 13.33 -5.82 -7.94
C ASN A 8 12.96 -4.51 -7.23
N LEU A 9 13.55 -4.32 -6.06
CA LEU A 9 13.32 -3.16 -5.21
C LEU A 9 14.00 -1.94 -5.81
N ARG A 10 13.26 -0.83 -5.90
CA ARG A 10 13.73 0.50 -6.32
C ARG A 10 13.65 1.46 -5.14
N SER A 11 14.72 2.17 -4.86
CA SER A 11 14.78 3.27 -3.89
C SER A 11 15.50 4.47 -4.51
N GLN A 12 15.46 5.62 -3.84
CA GLN A 12 16.20 6.81 -4.26
C GLN A 12 16.98 7.39 -3.10
N LEU A 13 18.28 7.61 -3.30
CA LEU A 13 19.16 8.19 -2.28
C LEU A 13 19.70 9.54 -2.73
N LEU A 14 19.82 10.47 -1.79
CA LEU A 14 20.44 11.77 -2.04
C LEU A 14 21.95 11.57 -2.20
N ALA A 15 22.48 11.97 -3.34
CA ALA A 15 23.89 11.84 -3.70
C ALA A 15 24.40 13.13 -4.36
N GLN A 16 25.69 13.16 -4.70
CA GLN A 16 26.29 14.20 -5.53
C GLN A 16 26.71 13.63 -6.88
N ASP A 17 26.47 14.36 -7.96
CA ASP A 17 27.01 14.05 -9.28
C ASP A 17 28.52 14.37 -9.37
N GLU A 18 29.16 14.09 -10.52
CA GLU A 18 30.58 14.38 -10.75
C GLU A 18 30.93 15.88 -10.59
N GLY A 19 29.94 16.76 -10.76
CA GLY A 19 30.07 18.21 -10.59
C GLY A 19 29.76 18.72 -9.18
N GLY A 20 29.39 17.85 -8.24
CA GLY A 20 29.02 18.21 -6.87
C GLY A 20 27.58 18.69 -6.68
N HIS A 21 26.70 18.58 -7.70
CA HIS A 21 25.29 18.94 -7.56
C HIS A 21 24.53 17.84 -6.82
N ALA A 22 23.62 18.23 -5.93
CA ALA A 22 22.74 17.30 -5.26
C ALA A 22 21.75 16.67 -6.25
N ILE A 23 21.71 15.34 -6.30
CA ILE A 23 20.82 14.56 -7.16
C ILE A 23 20.15 13.43 -6.36
N TRP A 24 18.97 13.02 -6.80
CA TRP A 24 18.37 11.77 -6.36
C TRP A 24 18.82 10.64 -7.28
N GLN A 25 19.63 9.73 -6.75
CA GLN A 25 20.10 8.58 -7.51
C GLN A 25 19.17 7.39 -7.28
N VAL A 26 18.59 6.88 -8.37
CA VAL A 26 17.82 5.63 -8.34
C VAL A 26 18.77 4.47 -8.07
N GLN A 27 18.42 3.64 -7.09
CA GLN A 27 19.08 2.39 -6.80
C GLN A 27 18.11 1.24 -6.97
N THR A 28 18.59 0.16 -7.58
CA THR A 28 17.83 -1.08 -7.73
C THR A 28 18.57 -2.22 -7.04
N SER A 29 17.82 -3.06 -6.33
CA SER A 29 18.35 -4.29 -5.72
C SER A 29 17.39 -5.43 -5.95
N THR A 30 17.89 -6.54 -6.49
CA THR A 30 17.12 -7.78 -6.57
C THR A 30 17.24 -8.50 -5.25
N GLN A 31 16.10 -8.86 -4.66
CA GLN A 31 16.04 -9.66 -3.43
C GLN A 31 15.12 -10.87 -3.62
N GLU A 32 15.34 -11.89 -2.81
CA GLU A 32 14.47 -13.05 -2.69
C GLU A 32 13.86 -13.05 -1.30
N TRP A 33 12.56 -12.79 -1.22
CA TRP A 33 11.81 -12.81 0.03
C TRP A 33 11.13 -14.17 0.18
N ALA A 34 11.30 -14.83 1.32
CA ALA A 34 10.61 -16.07 1.61
C ALA A 34 9.10 -15.80 1.66
N ALA A 35 8.33 -16.51 0.84
CA ALA A 35 6.91 -16.24 0.68
C ALA A 35 6.13 -16.44 1.98
N ASP A 36 6.47 -17.47 2.75
CA ASP A 36 5.91 -17.77 4.09
C ASP A 36 6.26 -16.72 5.16
N GLN A 37 7.21 -15.83 4.88
CA GLN A 37 7.57 -14.68 5.72
C GLN A 37 7.15 -13.33 5.11
N THR A 38 6.32 -13.36 4.07
CA THR A 38 5.86 -12.17 3.33
C THR A 38 4.34 -12.04 3.38
N ALA A 39 3.84 -10.84 3.65
CA ALA A 39 2.45 -10.48 3.46
C ALA A 39 2.25 -9.51 2.29
N LEU A 40 1.09 -9.57 1.66
CA LEU A 40 0.56 -8.55 0.77
C LEU A 40 -0.65 -7.87 1.42
N LEU A 41 -0.55 -6.56 1.63
CA LEU A 41 -1.64 -5.74 2.15
C LEU A 41 -2.31 -4.92 1.05
N LEU A 42 -3.64 -5.01 1.00
CA LEU A 42 -4.50 -4.23 0.12
C LEU A 42 -5.08 -3.08 0.92
N CYS A 43 -4.54 -1.89 0.71
CA CYS A 43 -4.96 -0.66 1.38
C CYS A 43 -6.15 -0.07 0.63
N ASP A 44 -7.33 -0.03 1.26
CA ASP A 44 -8.48 0.78 0.82
C ASP A 44 -8.89 0.53 -0.65
N VAL A 45 -8.74 -0.72 -1.13
CA VAL A 45 -9.27 -1.19 -2.41
C VAL A 45 -10.78 -1.39 -2.27
N TRP A 46 -11.52 -0.29 -2.14
CA TRP A 46 -12.96 -0.28 -1.87
C TRP A 46 -13.82 -0.59 -3.10
N ASN A 47 -15.10 -0.89 -2.88
CA ASN A 47 -16.10 -1.08 -3.92
C ASN A 47 -16.72 0.23 -4.46
N GLY A 48 -16.25 1.39 -4.01
CA GLY A 48 -16.77 2.69 -4.44
C GLY A 48 -15.94 3.84 -3.89
N HIS A 49 -16.07 5.00 -4.53
CA HIS A 49 -15.46 6.25 -4.08
C HIS A 49 -16.29 7.42 -4.59
N TRP A 50 -16.28 8.55 -3.89
CA TRP A 50 -17.10 9.72 -4.27
C TRP A 50 -16.58 10.43 -5.53
N CYS A 51 -15.28 10.30 -5.82
CA CYS A 51 -14.64 10.81 -7.04
C CYS A 51 -14.70 9.77 -8.17
N ARG A 52 -15.30 10.12 -9.31
CA ARG A 52 -15.39 9.23 -10.48
C ARG A 52 -14.02 8.82 -11.00
N GLY A 53 -13.09 9.76 -11.14
CA GLY A 53 -11.74 9.47 -11.66
C GLY A 53 -11.00 8.42 -10.80
N ALA A 54 -11.12 8.52 -9.48
CA ALA A 54 -10.59 7.52 -8.55
C ALA A 54 -11.20 6.13 -8.75
N VAL A 55 -12.51 6.03 -8.98
CA VAL A 55 -13.18 4.76 -9.29
C VAL A 55 -12.64 4.18 -10.60
N GLU A 56 -12.61 4.98 -11.66
CA GLU A 56 -12.15 4.54 -13.00
C GLU A 56 -10.71 4.02 -12.98
N ARG A 57 -9.80 4.70 -12.26
CA ARG A 57 -8.40 4.28 -12.14
C ARG A 57 -8.23 3.04 -11.27
N LEU A 58 -9.00 2.91 -10.19
CA LEU A 58 -9.00 1.68 -9.38
C LEU A 58 -9.48 0.48 -10.19
N GLU A 59 -10.61 0.60 -10.88
CA GLU A 59 -11.21 -0.46 -11.72
C GLU A 59 -10.20 -1.00 -12.75
N ALA A 60 -9.44 -0.10 -13.38
CA ALA A 60 -8.41 -0.47 -14.36
C ALA A 60 -7.23 -1.29 -13.76
N MET A 61 -7.07 -1.30 -12.43
CA MET A 61 -6.03 -2.06 -11.73
C MET A 61 -6.52 -3.38 -11.13
N ILE A 62 -7.83 -3.57 -10.95
CA ILE A 62 -8.40 -4.69 -10.17
C ILE A 62 -7.94 -6.06 -10.66
N GLU A 63 -7.94 -6.31 -11.97
CA GLU A 63 -7.52 -7.61 -12.51
C GLU A 63 -6.06 -7.92 -12.20
N ARG A 64 -5.16 -6.93 -12.35
CA ARG A 64 -3.74 -7.09 -12.04
C ARG A 64 -3.50 -7.22 -10.53
N MET A 65 -4.24 -6.48 -9.71
CA MET A 65 -4.22 -6.63 -8.25
C MET A 65 -4.63 -8.06 -7.84
N ASP A 66 -5.72 -8.59 -8.39
CA ASP A 66 -6.17 -9.96 -8.11
C ASP A 66 -5.15 -11.02 -8.58
N ALA A 67 -4.48 -10.79 -9.71
CA ALA A 67 -3.40 -11.65 -10.19
C ALA A 67 -2.23 -11.71 -9.19
N VAL A 68 -1.78 -10.55 -8.69
CA VAL A 68 -0.73 -10.48 -7.65
C VAL A 68 -1.18 -11.18 -6.37
N VAL A 69 -2.42 -10.96 -5.93
CA VAL A 69 -3.01 -11.65 -4.75
C VAL A 69 -2.95 -13.16 -4.92
N LYS A 70 -3.37 -13.67 -6.08
CA LYS A 70 -3.32 -15.11 -6.38
C LYS A 70 -1.89 -15.64 -6.38
N THR A 71 -0.93 -14.94 -6.99
CA THR A 71 0.46 -15.39 -7.02
C THR A 71 1.07 -15.41 -5.62
N VAL A 72 0.93 -14.34 -4.85
CA VAL A 72 1.46 -14.27 -3.47
C VAL A 72 0.85 -15.38 -2.62
N ARG A 73 -0.47 -15.56 -2.68
CA ARG A 73 -1.17 -16.62 -1.94
C ARG A 73 -0.72 -18.02 -2.36
N ALA A 74 -0.55 -18.26 -3.67
CA ALA A 74 -0.09 -19.56 -4.19
C ALA A 74 1.36 -19.87 -3.79
N ALA A 75 2.21 -18.85 -3.67
CA ALA A 75 3.57 -19.00 -3.16
C ALA A 75 3.60 -19.30 -1.65
N GLY A 76 2.54 -19.01 -0.91
CA GLY A 76 2.43 -19.22 0.55
C GLY A 76 2.47 -17.92 1.36
N GLY A 77 2.44 -16.76 0.70
CA GLY A 77 2.35 -15.47 1.38
C GLY A 77 0.96 -15.18 1.95
N GLN A 78 0.94 -14.38 3.00
CA GLN A 78 -0.29 -13.97 3.68
C GLN A 78 -0.96 -12.81 2.94
N ILE A 79 -2.27 -12.87 2.73
CA ILE A 79 -3.03 -11.73 2.23
C ILE A 79 -3.72 -11.00 3.39
N VAL A 80 -3.56 -9.68 3.42
CA VAL A 80 -4.18 -8.76 4.38
C VAL A 80 -5.08 -7.79 3.63
N HIS A 81 -6.38 -7.88 3.88
CA HIS A 81 -7.35 -6.97 3.33
C HIS A 81 -7.63 -5.85 4.33
N ALA A 82 -7.35 -4.60 3.94
CA ALA A 82 -7.54 -3.44 4.80
C ALA A 82 -8.47 -2.39 4.16
N PRO A 83 -9.76 -2.73 3.91
CA PRO A 83 -10.77 -1.76 3.50
C PRO A 83 -11.23 -0.96 4.72
N SER A 84 -10.58 0.18 4.99
CA SER A 84 -10.88 0.97 6.17
C SER A 84 -12.28 1.56 6.15
N ASP A 85 -12.82 1.77 7.36
CA ASP A 85 -14.18 2.26 7.57
C ASP A 85 -15.26 1.32 6.99
N THR A 86 -14.97 0.01 6.91
CA THR A 86 -15.93 -1.02 6.45
C THR A 86 -16.08 -2.21 7.40
N MET A 87 -15.48 -2.16 8.60
CA MET A 87 -15.40 -3.32 9.49
C MET A 87 -16.77 -3.88 9.91
N ASP A 88 -17.82 -3.06 9.93
CA ASP A 88 -19.20 -3.52 10.22
C ASP A 88 -19.69 -4.55 9.20
N PHE A 89 -19.35 -4.38 7.91
CA PHE A 89 -19.66 -5.34 6.86
C PHE A 89 -18.99 -6.70 7.11
N TYR A 90 -17.81 -6.68 7.72
CA TYR A 90 -16.97 -7.86 7.96
C TYR A 90 -17.07 -8.41 9.39
N ALA A 91 -17.95 -7.87 10.24
CA ALA A 91 -17.98 -8.19 11.67
C ALA A 91 -18.01 -9.71 11.96
N ASN A 92 -18.73 -10.48 11.14
CA ASN A 92 -18.87 -11.93 11.30
C ASN A 92 -18.02 -12.76 10.29
N ALA A 93 -17.20 -12.12 9.46
CA ALA A 93 -16.39 -12.82 8.48
C ALA A 93 -15.25 -13.62 9.15
N PRO A 94 -15.02 -14.89 8.80
CA PRO A 94 -13.91 -15.67 9.35
C PRO A 94 -12.54 -14.98 9.24
N ALA A 95 -12.26 -14.30 8.12
CA ALA A 95 -11.02 -13.54 7.94
C ALA A 95 -10.89 -12.35 8.92
N ARG A 96 -12.00 -11.71 9.28
CA ARG A 96 -12.02 -10.65 10.31
C ARG A 96 -11.80 -11.23 11.70
N GLN A 97 -12.47 -12.34 12.00
CA GLN A 97 -12.33 -13.04 13.28
C GLN A 97 -10.91 -13.56 13.49
N ARG A 98 -10.23 -13.98 12.42
CA ARG A 98 -8.82 -14.39 12.46
C ARG A 98 -7.88 -13.25 12.89
N ALA A 99 -8.10 -12.03 12.39
CA ALA A 99 -7.34 -10.85 12.83
C ALA A 99 -7.58 -10.54 14.32
N LEU A 100 -8.82 -10.63 14.78
CA LEU A 100 -9.20 -10.37 16.18
C LEU A 100 -8.66 -11.43 17.14
N ALA A 101 -8.59 -12.69 16.71
CA ALA A 101 -8.09 -13.80 17.50
C ALA A 101 -6.56 -13.83 17.63
N ALA A 102 -5.84 -13.05 16.83
CA ALA A 102 -4.39 -12.97 16.89
C ALA A 102 -3.94 -12.38 18.25
N PRO A 103 -2.99 -13.04 18.94
CA PRO A 103 -2.44 -12.50 20.18
C PRO A 103 -1.88 -11.10 19.96
N GLN A 104 -2.32 -10.15 20.80
CA GLN A 104 -1.87 -8.77 20.70
C GLN A 104 -0.41 -8.65 21.14
N VAL A 105 0.38 -7.94 20.36
CA VAL A 105 1.77 -7.60 20.66
C VAL A 105 1.87 -6.08 20.69
N ALA A 106 2.49 -5.54 21.74
CA ALA A 106 2.76 -4.11 21.81
C ALA A 106 3.79 -3.75 20.72
N PRO A 107 3.47 -2.84 19.79
CA PRO A 107 4.45 -2.40 18.81
C PRO A 107 5.61 -1.66 19.50
N PRO A 108 6.81 -1.65 18.90
CA PRO A 108 7.91 -0.84 19.39
C PRO A 108 7.55 0.65 19.32
N PRO A 109 8.28 1.52 20.04
CA PRO A 109 8.16 2.96 19.86
C PRO A 109 8.39 3.36 18.40
N ASP A 110 7.65 4.35 17.92
CA ASP A 110 7.78 4.86 16.57
C ASP A 110 9.21 5.39 16.31
N ALA A 111 9.88 4.83 15.31
CA ALA A 111 11.19 5.33 14.88
C ALA A 111 11.06 6.71 14.20
N GLU A 112 11.90 7.67 14.59
CA GLU A 112 11.98 8.97 13.93
C GLU A 112 12.51 8.83 12.49
N ARG A 113 11.88 9.53 11.55
CA ARG A 113 12.26 9.55 10.14
C ARG A 113 11.96 10.90 9.49
N PRO A 114 12.74 11.33 8.49
CA PRO A 114 12.38 12.48 7.67
C PRO A 114 11.02 12.27 7.00
N ASP A 115 10.14 13.26 7.14
CA ASP A 115 8.83 13.29 6.48
C ASP A 115 8.59 14.70 5.91
N PRO A 116 9.27 15.06 4.80
CA PRO A 116 9.06 16.35 4.19
C PRO A 116 7.65 16.47 3.58
N PRO A 117 7.22 17.68 3.18
CA PRO A 117 5.93 17.87 2.53
C PRO A 117 5.77 16.96 1.29
N LEU A 118 4.53 16.54 1.05
CA LEU A 118 4.20 15.75 -0.14
C LEU A 118 4.45 16.57 -1.43
N PRO A 119 4.81 15.91 -2.54
CA PRO A 119 5.19 16.59 -3.78
C PRO A 119 3.97 17.03 -4.63
N VAL A 120 2.76 16.81 -4.13
CA VAL A 120 1.50 17.20 -4.76
C VAL A 120 0.62 17.93 -3.77
N ASP A 121 -0.11 18.94 -4.25
CA ASP A 121 -1.15 19.62 -3.50
C ASP A 121 -2.48 18.88 -3.70
N ALA A 122 -2.99 18.30 -2.62
CA ALA A 122 -4.29 17.62 -2.58
C ALA A 122 -5.25 18.30 -1.57
N SER A 123 -5.04 19.59 -1.30
CA SER A 123 -5.88 20.37 -0.39
C SER A 123 -7.33 20.55 -0.86
N ASP A 124 -7.58 20.36 -2.16
CA ASP A 124 -8.90 20.34 -2.78
C ASP A 124 -9.56 18.95 -2.80
N HIS A 125 -9.02 18.01 -2.02
CA HIS A 125 -9.36 16.58 -2.04
C HIS A 125 -8.98 15.84 -3.33
N GLY A 126 -8.36 16.49 -4.32
CA GLY A 126 -7.71 15.84 -5.46
C GLY A 126 -8.64 15.22 -6.50
N SER A 127 -9.91 15.62 -6.58
CA SER A 127 -10.78 15.18 -7.69
C SER A 127 -10.30 15.80 -9.01
N ASP A 128 -10.06 14.95 -10.00
CA ASP A 128 -9.75 15.33 -11.38
C ASP A 128 -10.98 15.24 -12.31
N THR A 129 -12.16 14.95 -11.75
CA THR A 129 -13.42 14.79 -12.47
C THR A 129 -14.49 15.81 -12.11
N GLY A 130 -14.17 16.77 -11.24
CA GLY A 130 -14.95 17.98 -10.98
C GLY A 130 -15.90 17.90 -9.77
N GLU A 131 -15.91 16.78 -9.05
CA GLU A 131 -16.63 16.66 -7.78
C GLU A 131 -15.98 17.56 -6.71
N THR A 132 -16.82 18.30 -5.98
CA THR A 132 -16.39 19.27 -4.95
C THR A 132 -16.81 18.88 -3.54
N GLU A 133 -17.68 17.89 -3.39
CA GLU A 133 -18.17 17.38 -2.11
C GLU A 133 -17.72 15.94 -1.90
N THR A 134 -17.24 15.65 -0.69
CA THR A 134 -16.82 14.29 -0.30
C THR A 134 -17.93 13.61 0.51
N TYR A 135 -18.09 12.31 0.31
CA TYR A 135 -19.00 11.48 1.10
C TYR A 135 -18.51 10.03 1.13
N LYS A 136 -19.03 9.25 2.07
CA LYS A 136 -18.74 7.81 2.15
C LYS A 136 -19.53 7.07 1.07
N ALA A 137 -18.82 6.65 0.02
CA ALA A 137 -19.39 5.91 -1.11
C ALA A 137 -19.12 4.40 -1.06
N TRP A 138 -18.26 3.96 -0.13
CA TRP A 138 -17.85 2.57 0.03
C TRP A 138 -18.51 1.91 1.24
N ASP A 139 -18.72 0.60 1.14
CA ASP A 139 -19.21 -0.23 2.24
C ASP A 139 -18.38 -1.51 2.47
N ARG A 140 -17.48 -1.86 1.53
CA ARG A 140 -16.62 -3.06 1.59
C ARG A 140 -15.43 -2.98 0.63
N GLN A 141 -14.59 -4.01 0.63
CA GLN A 141 -13.58 -4.24 -0.40
C GLN A 141 -14.19 -4.48 -1.78
N HIS A 142 -13.48 -4.05 -2.82
CA HIS A 142 -13.83 -4.31 -4.21
C HIS A 142 -14.08 -5.81 -4.46
N PRO A 143 -15.26 -6.20 -5.01
CA PRO A 143 -15.62 -7.61 -5.18
C PRO A 143 -14.79 -8.34 -6.24
N GLY A 144 -14.06 -7.60 -7.08
CA GLY A 144 -13.14 -8.16 -8.07
C GLY A 144 -11.90 -8.85 -7.46
N ILE A 145 -11.64 -8.68 -6.17
CA ILE A 145 -10.57 -9.38 -5.45
C ILE A 145 -11.20 -10.26 -4.36
N GLY A 146 -11.08 -11.57 -4.55
CA GLY A 146 -11.63 -12.56 -3.62
C GLY A 146 -10.88 -12.59 -2.29
N ILE A 147 -11.63 -12.63 -1.19
CA ILE A 147 -11.11 -12.85 0.16
C ILE A 147 -11.26 -14.34 0.51
N ASP A 148 -10.15 -15.02 0.70
CA ASP A 148 -10.12 -16.41 1.17
C ASP A 148 -10.40 -16.45 2.68
N GLN A 149 -11.63 -16.83 3.04
CA GLN A 149 -12.08 -16.87 4.44
C GLN A 149 -11.31 -17.90 5.29
N GLU A 150 -10.64 -18.88 4.67
CA GLU A 150 -9.88 -19.90 5.38
C GLU A 150 -8.46 -19.44 5.70
N ARG A 151 -7.92 -18.45 4.98
CA ARG A 151 -6.49 -18.09 5.03
C ARG A 151 -6.20 -16.61 5.27
N ASP A 152 -7.00 -15.73 4.66
CA ASP A 152 -6.73 -14.31 4.68
C ASP A 152 -7.13 -13.67 6.02
N ILE A 153 -6.71 -12.43 6.23
CA ILE A 153 -7.20 -11.59 7.33
C ILE A 153 -7.82 -10.29 6.82
N ILE A 154 -8.75 -9.75 7.60
CA ILE A 154 -9.35 -8.43 7.36
C ILE A 154 -9.13 -7.55 8.60
N SER A 155 -8.49 -6.39 8.44
CA SER A 155 -8.38 -5.37 9.49
C SER A 155 -8.02 -4.02 8.91
N ASP A 156 -8.59 -2.96 9.48
CA ASP A 156 -8.21 -1.57 9.25
C ASP A 156 -7.51 -0.92 10.45
N LYS A 157 -7.00 -1.73 11.38
CA LYS A 157 -6.24 -1.27 12.54
C LYS A 157 -4.81 -1.74 12.50
N GLY A 158 -3.88 -0.78 12.50
CA GLY A 158 -2.45 -1.04 12.49
C GLY A 158 -1.97 -2.02 13.54
N THR A 159 -2.44 -1.90 14.79
CA THR A 159 -2.01 -2.77 15.89
C THR A 159 -2.47 -4.22 15.72
N GLU A 160 -3.65 -4.45 15.12
CA GLU A 160 -4.14 -5.79 14.82
C GLU A 160 -3.33 -6.40 13.68
N VAL A 161 -3.09 -5.63 12.60
CA VAL A 161 -2.23 -6.06 11.49
C VAL A 161 -0.82 -6.39 11.99
N TYR A 162 -0.18 -5.47 12.72
CA TYR A 162 1.17 -5.65 13.26
C TYR A 162 1.27 -6.90 14.15
N SER A 163 0.33 -7.08 15.07
CA SER A 163 0.30 -8.24 15.96
C SER A 163 0.17 -9.55 15.18
N TYR A 164 -0.67 -9.56 14.14
CA TYR A 164 -0.79 -10.71 13.25
C TYR A 164 0.51 -11.02 12.52
N LEU A 165 1.16 -10.00 11.93
CA LEU A 165 2.44 -10.17 11.23
C LEU A 165 3.50 -10.78 12.16
N GLN A 166 3.65 -10.24 13.38
CA GLN A 166 4.60 -10.75 14.37
C GLN A 166 4.31 -12.20 14.76
N HIS A 167 3.04 -12.53 15.03
CA HIS A 167 2.65 -13.89 15.43
C HIS A 167 2.86 -14.92 14.32
N GLN A 168 2.70 -14.53 13.05
CA GLN A 168 2.94 -15.41 11.90
C GLN A 168 4.41 -15.45 11.46
N GLY A 169 5.31 -14.70 12.10
CA GLY A 169 6.71 -14.61 11.69
C GLY A 169 6.88 -13.93 10.32
N ILE A 170 5.96 -13.04 9.95
CA ILE A 170 6.02 -12.26 8.72
C ILE A 170 6.97 -11.08 8.93
N ALA A 171 8.05 -11.06 8.17
CA ALA A 171 9.08 -10.02 8.22
C ALA A 171 8.84 -8.92 7.17
N HIS A 172 8.28 -9.30 6.03
CA HIS A 172 8.15 -8.43 4.87
C HIS A 172 6.69 -8.12 4.52
N LEU A 173 6.43 -6.87 4.15
CA LEU A 173 5.09 -6.38 3.81
C LEU A 173 5.10 -5.67 2.46
N LEU A 174 4.51 -6.30 1.45
CA LEU A 174 4.15 -5.66 0.19
C LEU A 174 2.85 -4.88 0.39
N ILE A 175 2.76 -3.65 -0.11
CA ILE A 175 1.55 -2.83 -0.05
C ILE A 175 1.14 -2.42 -1.45
N MET A 176 -0.15 -2.57 -1.76
CA MET A 176 -0.80 -1.99 -2.94
C MET A 176 -2.16 -1.41 -2.55
N GLY A 177 -2.79 -0.65 -3.45
CA GLY A 177 -4.09 -0.03 -3.21
C GLY A 177 -4.04 1.49 -3.25
N VAL A 178 -5.04 2.15 -2.67
CA VAL A 178 -5.33 3.56 -2.91
C VAL A 178 -5.73 4.30 -1.62
N HIS A 179 -5.59 5.62 -1.48
CA HIS A 179 -4.84 6.52 -2.35
C HIS A 179 -3.39 6.68 -1.88
N THR A 180 -2.42 6.72 -2.81
CA THR A 180 -0.97 6.68 -2.53
C THR A 180 -0.53 7.77 -1.56
N ASN A 181 -0.98 9.01 -1.78
CA ASN A 181 -0.65 10.19 -0.97
C ASN A 181 -1.50 10.33 0.30
N MET A 182 -2.52 9.49 0.48
CA MET A 182 -3.43 9.52 1.62
C MET A 182 -3.33 8.19 2.37
N CYS A 183 -4.24 7.25 2.13
CA CYS A 183 -4.39 6.07 2.95
C CYS A 183 -3.16 5.16 2.95
N VAL A 184 -2.56 4.94 1.78
CA VAL A 184 -1.38 4.08 1.60
C VAL A 184 -0.16 4.60 2.38
N LEU A 185 -0.04 5.91 2.55
CA LEU A 185 0.97 6.50 3.41
C LEU A 185 0.54 6.54 4.88
N HIS A 186 -0.69 6.95 5.17
CA HIS A 186 -1.05 7.51 6.47
C HIS A 186 -1.94 6.64 7.35
N ARG A 187 -2.60 5.60 6.82
CA ARG A 187 -3.37 4.69 7.66
C ARG A 187 -2.45 4.00 8.67
N THR A 188 -2.98 3.69 9.84
CA THR A 188 -2.21 3.05 10.93
C THR A 188 -1.65 1.67 10.54
N PHE A 189 -2.22 1.04 9.51
CA PHE A 189 -1.76 -0.24 8.97
C PHE A 189 -0.86 -0.11 7.72
N ALA A 190 -0.56 1.11 7.28
CA ALA A 190 0.09 1.37 5.99
C ALA A 190 1.55 1.83 6.15
N ILE A 191 2.15 2.35 5.07
CA ILE A 191 3.60 2.50 4.91
C ILE A 191 4.25 3.20 6.10
N LYS A 192 3.81 4.41 6.45
CA LYS A 192 4.51 5.22 7.46
C LYS A 192 4.55 4.53 8.81
N GLN A 193 3.42 3.98 9.25
CA GLN A 193 3.32 3.35 10.56
C GLN A 193 4.07 2.02 10.61
N MET A 194 3.94 1.18 9.57
CA MET A 194 4.61 -0.12 9.51
C MET A 194 6.14 0.04 9.45
N VAL A 195 6.64 0.99 8.68
CA VAL A 195 8.07 1.33 8.64
C VAL A 195 8.55 1.85 10.00
N ARG A 196 7.77 2.71 10.68
CA ARG A 196 8.10 3.20 12.03
C ARG A 196 8.19 2.07 13.05
N TRP A 197 7.38 1.02 12.90
CA TRP A 197 7.42 -0.17 13.73
C TRP A 197 8.43 -1.23 13.28
N GLY A 198 9.29 -0.89 12.32
CA GLY A 198 10.40 -1.74 11.88
C GLY A 198 10.00 -2.90 10.97
N VAL A 199 8.83 -2.84 10.33
CA VAL A 199 8.44 -3.81 9.29
C VAL A 199 9.15 -3.45 7.99
N ASP A 200 9.70 -4.44 7.30
CA ASP A 200 10.29 -4.24 5.97
C ASP A 200 9.19 -4.11 4.92
N VAL A 201 8.92 -2.88 4.51
CA VAL A 201 7.83 -2.55 3.58
C VAL A 201 8.34 -2.35 2.16
N ALA A 202 7.56 -2.73 1.16
CA ALA A 202 7.71 -2.24 -0.21
C ALA A 202 6.36 -1.93 -0.87
N LEU A 203 6.29 -0.82 -1.62
CA LEU A 203 5.11 -0.43 -2.39
C LEU A 203 5.10 -1.12 -3.77
N ILE A 204 3.96 -1.69 -4.20
CA ILE A 204 3.78 -2.10 -5.59
C ILE A 204 3.37 -0.87 -6.41
N ARG A 205 4.36 -0.19 -7.02
CA ARG A 205 4.22 1.18 -7.53
C ARG A 205 3.29 1.35 -8.73
N ASP A 206 3.01 0.27 -9.46
CA ASP A 206 2.12 0.27 -10.63
C ASP A 206 0.70 -0.23 -10.32
N LEU A 207 0.43 -0.55 -9.04
CA LEU A 207 -0.89 -0.93 -8.50
C LEU A 207 -1.30 0.01 -7.36
N THR A 208 -1.16 1.31 -7.59
CA THR A 208 -1.58 2.37 -6.69
C THR A 208 -2.03 3.60 -7.47
N ASP A 209 -2.78 4.49 -6.83
CA ASP A 209 -3.32 5.72 -7.42
C ASP A 209 -3.37 6.82 -6.36
N ALA A 210 -2.98 8.06 -6.68
CA ALA A 210 -3.07 9.19 -5.76
C ALA A 210 -4.39 9.97 -5.91
N MET A 211 -4.79 10.71 -4.88
CA MET A 211 -5.75 11.82 -5.08
C MET A 211 -4.98 13.07 -5.45
N TYR A 212 -5.10 13.49 -6.70
CA TYR A 212 -4.42 14.66 -7.22
C TYR A 212 -5.18 15.23 -8.42
N ASN A 213 -5.54 16.51 -8.30
CA ASN A 213 -6.13 17.30 -9.37
C ASN A 213 -4.99 17.95 -10.19
N PRO A 214 -4.84 17.68 -11.49
CA PRO A 214 -3.82 18.30 -12.34
C PRO A 214 -3.86 19.83 -12.40
N ALA A 215 -4.98 20.45 -12.02
CA ALA A 215 -5.11 21.90 -11.92
C ALA A 215 -4.50 22.49 -10.62
N MET A 216 -4.02 21.64 -9.71
CA MET A 216 -3.32 22.04 -8.49
C MET A 216 -1.80 21.85 -8.64
N PRO A 217 -0.96 22.55 -7.85
CA PRO A 217 0.47 22.33 -7.85
C PRO A 217 0.85 20.84 -7.69
N PRO A 218 1.82 20.32 -8.46
CA PRO A 218 2.78 21.05 -9.31
C PRO A 218 2.35 21.20 -10.78
N TYR A 219 1.06 21.08 -11.11
CA TYR A 219 0.51 21.28 -12.46
C TYR A 219 1.02 20.29 -13.51
N VAL A 220 1.26 19.06 -13.08
CA VAL A 220 1.57 17.92 -13.95
C VAL A 220 0.32 17.07 -14.19
N SER A 221 0.38 16.13 -15.14
CA SER A 221 -0.70 15.16 -15.35
C SER A 221 -0.95 14.31 -14.10
N HIS A 222 -2.13 13.70 -14.01
CA HIS A 222 -2.49 12.87 -12.87
C HIS A 222 -1.44 11.75 -12.64
N ASP A 223 -1.11 11.00 -13.69
CA ASP A 223 -0.11 9.92 -13.63
C ASP A 223 1.26 10.41 -13.18
N ALA A 224 1.68 11.60 -13.65
CA ALA A 224 2.94 12.20 -13.21
C ALA A 224 2.88 12.60 -11.73
N GLY A 225 1.74 13.09 -11.24
CA GLY A 225 1.51 13.37 -9.83
C GLY A 225 1.59 12.10 -8.97
N THR A 226 0.94 11.02 -9.38
CA THR A 226 1.07 9.70 -8.72
C THR A 226 2.52 9.23 -8.73
N GLY A 227 3.23 9.39 -9.86
CA GLY A 227 4.67 9.12 -9.97
C GLY A 227 5.50 9.89 -8.96
N LEU A 228 5.27 11.20 -8.79
CA LEU A 228 5.97 12.02 -7.80
C LEU A 228 5.78 11.49 -6.37
N VAL A 229 4.56 11.06 -6.02
CA VAL A 229 4.26 10.48 -4.69
C VAL A 229 4.97 9.14 -4.50
N VAL A 230 5.02 8.29 -5.53
CA VAL A 230 5.81 7.05 -5.50
C VAL A 230 7.29 7.36 -5.26
N GLU A 231 7.85 8.34 -5.98
CA GLU A 231 9.25 8.71 -5.76
C GLU A 231 9.49 9.29 -4.36
N PHE A 232 8.54 10.05 -3.81
CA PHE A 232 8.60 10.51 -2.42
C PHE A 232 8.69 9.33 -1.45
N ILE A 233 7.90 8.28 -1.67
CA ILE A 233 7.96 7.04 -0.87
C ILE A 233 9.35 6.39 -0.99
N GLU A 234 9.88 6.27 -2.21
CA GLU A 234 11.20 5.69 -2.48
C GLU A 234 12.37 6.46 -1.86
N LYS A 235 12.20 7.78 -1.63
CA LYS A 235 13.22 8.67 -1.04
C LYS A 235 13.23 8.61 0.48
N PHE A 236 12.05 8.54 1.12
CA PHE A 236 11.92 8.82 2.55
C PHE A 236 11.37 7.64 3.38
N TRP A 237 10.65 6.72 2.76
CA TRP A 237 9.84 5.74 3.49
C TRP A 237 10.27 4.30 3.24
N CYS A 238 10.10 3.82 2.01
CA CYS A 238 10.38 2.42 1.68
C CYS A 238 10.69 2.25 0.19
N PRO A 239 11.37 1.17 -0.23
CA PRO A 239 11.50 0.84 -1.63
C PRO A 239 10.15 0.54 -2.30
N SER A 240 10.16 0.46 -3.63
CA SER A 240 9.02 0.04 -4.44
C SER A 240 9.38 -1.14 -5.36
N VAL A 241 8.38 -1.89 -5.81
CA VAL A 241 8.47 -3.01 -6.79
C VAL A 241 7.39 -2.86 -7.85
N GLU A 242 7.53 -3.56 -8.98
CA GLU A 242 6.48 -3.64 -10.00
C GLU A 242 5.72 -4.95 -9.89
N SER A 243 4.42 -4.93 -10.21
CA SER A 243 3.56 -6.12 -10.21
C SER A 243 4.12 -7.25 -11.08
N LYS A 244 4.80 -6.92 -12.18
CA LYS A 244 5.46 -7.87 -13.10
C LYS A 244 6.54 -8.73 -12.46
N ASP A 245 7.05 -8.35 -11.29
CA ASP A 245 7.98 -9.21 -10.54
C ASP A 245 7.23 -10.40 -9.89
N MET A 246 5.90 -10.36 -9.85
CA MET A 246 5.00 -11.33 -9.22
C MET A 246 3.97 -11.94 -10.17
N ILE A 247 3.92 -11.56 -11.45
CA ILE A 247 2.98 -12.11 -12.46
C ILE A 247 3.67 -12.53 -13.74
#